data_AF-A0A7Y1VGJ4-F1
#
_entry.id   AF-A0A7Y1VGJ4-F1
#
_cell.length_a   1.000
_cell.length_b   1.000
_cell.length_c   1.000
_cell.angle_alpha   90.00
_cell.angle_beta   90.00
_cell.angle_gamma   90.00
#
_symmetry.space_group_name_H-M   'P 1'
#
loop_
_entity.id
_entity.type
_entity.pdbx_description
1 polymer ?
#
loop_
_entity_poly.entity_id
_entity_poly.type
_entity_poly.pdbx_seq_one_letter_code
_entity_poly.pdbx_strand_id
1 'polypeptide(L)'
;MTTLPLRVVPRRFNFGRSGRIVERNLLVYRHLWGVLISGFFEPVFYLFSITVGFGALVGDITMPNGQVVSYAAFAAPALLAASAMNGPVFESFGIFFKLKYMRTYEGILATPLTPRDIAIGEITWSQMRGALYATAFVVVMWAM
;
A
#
# COMPACT_ATOMS: atom_id res chain seq x y z
N MET A 1 52.84 13.09 -21.41
CA MET A 1 51.72 12.14 -21.28
C MET A 1 51.07 12.39 -19.92
N THR A 2 49.95 13.10 -19.95
CA THR A 2 49.24 13.67 -18.80
C THR A 2 48.30 12.63 -18.18
N THR A 3 48.57 12.22 -16.94
CA THR A 3 47.72 11.31 -16.16
C THR A 3 46.50 12.08 -15.63
N LEU A 4 45.33 11.85 -16.24
CA LEU A 4 44.04 12.36 -15.77
C LEU A 4 43.74 11.80 -14.37
N PRO A 5 43.45 12.62 -13.35
CA PRO A 5 43.04 12.13 -12.05
C PRO A 5 41.64 11.51 -12.22
N LEU A 6 41.50 10.25 -11.82
CA LEU A 6 40.22 9.58 -11.65
C LEU A 6 39.36 10.43 -10.72
N ARG A 7 38.49 11.23 -11.32
CA ARG A 7 37.47 12.05 -10.67
C ARG A 7 36.65 11.12 -9.79
N VAL A 8 36.76 11.28 -8.48
CA VAL A 8 35.85 10.69 -7.50
C VAL A 8 34.45 11.20 -7.86
N VAL A 9 33.72 10.44 -8.67
CA VAL A 9 32.33 10.71 -8.98
C VAL A 9 31.58 10.33 -7.71
N PRO A 10 31.01 11.30 -6.95
CA PRO A 10 30.15 10.94 -5.84
C PRO A 10 29.03 10.08 -6.41
N ARG A 11 28.83 8.89 -5.83
CA ARG A 11 27.81 7.94 -6.27
C ARG A 11 26.44 8.59 -6.04
N ARG A 12 25.95 9.37 -7.02
CA ARG A 12 24.82 10.31 -6.90
C ARG A 12 23.47 9.62 -6.61
N PHE A 13 23.40 8.30 -6.77
CA PHE A 13 22.18 7.50 -6.65
C PHE A 13 22.52 6.26 -5.82
N ASN A 14 22.18 6.26 -4.53
CA ASN A 14 22.34 5.09 -3.68
C ASN A 14 21.00 4.69 -3.06
N PHE A 15 20.19 3.97 -3.85
CA PHE A 15 18.91 3.41 -3.40
C PHE A 15 19.04 2.49 -2.17
N GLY A 16 20.25 2.00 -1.86
CA GLY A 16 20.48 1.11 -0.72
C GLY A 16 20.14 1.71 0.65
N ARG A 17 19.95 3.04 0.76
CA ARG A 17 19.59 3.69 2.03
C ARG A 17 18.08 3.81 2.27
N SER A 18 17.24 3.73 1.22
CA SER A 18 15.77 3.85 1.37
C SER A 18 15.17 2.69 2.18
N GLY A 19 15.82 1.52 2.16
CA GLY A 19 15.42 0.36 2.96
C GLY A 19 15.36 0.65 4.47
N ARG A 20 16.17 1.58 4.98
CA ARG A 20 16.13 1.98 6.41
C ARG A 20 14.84 2.70 6.80
N ILE A 21 14.23 3.42 5.86
CA ILE A 21 12.94 4.09 6.07
C ILE A 21 11.81 3.06 6.10
N VAL A 22 11.88 2.05 5.24
CA VAL A 22 10.95 0.91 5.24
C VAL A 22 11.07 0.14 6.55
N GLU A 23 12.29 -0.17 7.00
CA GLU A 23 12.54 -0.84 8.29
C GLU A 23 12.00 -0.04 9.46
N ARG A 24 12.25 1.28 9.50
CA ARG A 24 11.66 2.18 10.50
C ARG A 24 10.13 2.06 10.51
N ASN A 25 9.50 2.15 9.36
CA ASN A 25 8.04 2.06 9.26
C ASN A 25 7.53 0.69 9.74
N LEU A 26 8.22 -0.40 9.39
CA LEU A 26 7.90 -1.75 9.87
C LEU A 26 7.96 -1.85 11.41
N LEU A 27 9.01 -1.28 12.03
CA LEU A 27 9.16 -1.28 13.49
C LEU A 27 8.08 -0.46 14.20
N VAL A 28 7.67 0.68 13.62
CA VAL A 28 6.56 1.49 14.13
C VAL A 28 5.25 0.72 14.03
N TYR A 29 4.99 0.10 12.88
CA TYR A 29 3.76 -0.65 12.63
C TYR A 29 3.65 -1.96 13.41
N ARG A 30 4.78 -2.52 13.87
CA ARG A 30 4.77 -3.63 14.83
C ARG A 30 4.06 -3.25 16.15
N HIS A 31 4.12 -1.98 16.54
CA HIS A 31 3.42 -1.48 17.73
C HIS A 31 2.00 -1.00 17.40
N LEU A 32 1.73 -0.67 16.14
CA LEU A 32 0.42 -0.23 15.62
C LEU A 32 -0.31 -1.32 14.84
N TRP A 33 -0.08 -2.59 15.19
CA TRP A 33 -0.65 -3.74 14.46
C TRP A 33 -2.19 -3.70 14.40
N GLY A 34 -2.85 -3.17 15.43
CA GLY A 34 -4.31 -3.01 15.46
C GLY A 34 -4.84 -2.12 14.33
N VAL A 35 -4.09 -1.08 13.94
CA VAL A 35 -4.46 -0.17 12.83
C VAL A 35 -4.35 -0.88 11.48
N LEU A 36 -3.39 -1.81 11.33
CA LEU A 36 -3.26 -2.60 10.11
C LEU A 36 -4.44 -3.56 9.95
N ILE A 37 -4.83 -4.21 11.05
CA ILE A 37 -5.91 -5.18 11.07
C ILE A 37 -7.28 -4.51 10.89
N SER A 38 -7.52 -3.37 11.52
CA SER A 38 -8.81 -2.67 11.35
C SER A 38 -9.06 -2.28 9.89
N GLY A 39 -8.03 -1.82 9.17
CA GLY A 39 -8.13 -1.50 7.75
C GLY A 39 -8.34 -2.71 6.83
N PHE A 40 -8.01 -3.92 7.29
CA PHE A 40 -8.25 -5.16 6.55
C PHE A 40 -9.70 -5.64 6.67
N PHE A 41 -10.32 -5.47 7.84
CA PHE A 41 -11.69 -5.96 8.08
C PHE A 41 -12.74 -5.23 7.24
N GLU A 42 -12.54 -3.96 6.94
CA GLU A 42 -13.49 -3.16 6.16
C GLU A 42 -13.76 -3.76 4.76
N PRO A 43 -12.76 -4.01 3.89
CA PRO A 43 -12.96 -4.69 2.61
C PRO A 43 -13.56 -6.09 2.72
N VAL A 44 -13.18 -6.85 3.75
CA VAL A 44 -13.68 -8.23 3.98
C VAL A 44 -15.16 -8.21 4.31
N PHE A 45 -15.60 -7.30 5.19
CA PHE A 45 -17.01 -7.15 5.51
C PHE A 45 -17.82 -6.65 4.32
N TYR A 46 -17.25 -5.79 3.46
CA TYR A 46 -17.89 -5.41 2.21
C TYR A 46 -18.07 -6.60 1.25
N LEU A 47 -17.03 -7.42 1.07
CA LEU A 47 -17.12 -8.63 0.24
C LEU A 47 -18.13 -9.63 0.80
N PHE A 48 -18.14 -9.83 2.12
CA PHE A 48 -19.10 -10.70 2.80
C PHE A 48 -20.55 -10.20 2.62
N SER A 49 -20.76 -8.90 2.81
CA SER A 49 -22.06 -8.25 2.61
C SER A 49 -22.56 -8.40 1.16
N ILE A 50 -21.67 -8.24 0.18
CA ILE A 50 -22.02 -8.40 -1.23
C ILE A 50 -22.30 -9.87 -1.59
N THR A 51 -21.50 -10.80 -1.09
CA THR A 51 -21.62 -12.22 -1.45
C THR A 51 -22.82 -12.87 -0.76
N VAL A 52 -22.99 -12.65 0.55
CA VAL A 52 -24.06 -13.29 1.34
C VAL A 52 -25.34 -12.45 1.35
N GLY A 53 -25.22 -11.13 1.44
CA GLY A 53 -26.38 -10.23 1.47
C GLY A 53 -26.96 -9.99 0.07
N PHE A 54 -26.19 -9.33 -0.80
CA PHE A 54 -26.68 -8.94 -2.12
C PHE A 54 -26.73 -10.10 -3.11
N GLY A 55 -25.84 -11.09 -3.02
CA GLY A 55 -25.85 -12.26 -3.89
C GLY A 55 -27.18 -13.01 -3.86
N ALA A 56 -27.81 -13.11 -2.69
CA ALA A 56 -29.12 -13.75 -2.52
C ALA A 56 -30.30 -12.91 -3.06
N LEU A 57 -30.12 -11.58 -3.17
CA LEU A 57 -31.17 -10.64 -3.57
C LEU A 57 -31.13 -10.33 -5.08
N VAL A 58 -29.94 -10.22 -5.66
CA VAL A 58 -29.73 -9.80 -7.06
C VAL A 58 -29.67 -11.00 -8.00
N GLY A 59 -29.11 -12.13 -7.56
CA GLY A 59 -28.92 -13.32 -8.40
C GLY A 59 -27.85 -13.11 -9.48
N ASP A 60 -28.09 -13.68 -10.66
CA ASP A 60 -27.13 -13.69 -11.76
C ASP A 60 -27.34 -12.54 -12.75
N ILE A 61 -26.22 -12.00 -13.25
CA ILE A 61 -26.21 -10.91 -14.23
C ILE A 61 -25.89 -11.50 -15.60
N THR A 62 -26.74 -11.18 -16.59
CA THR A 62 -26.44 -11.49 -18.01
C THR A 62 -25.59 -10.35 -18.58
N MET A 63 -24.36 -10.67 -18.96
CA MET A 63 -23.46 -9.72 -19.61
C MET A 63 -23.83 -9.50 -21.09
N PRO A 64 -23.39 -8.40 -21.73
CA PRO A 64 -23.67 -8.11 -23.14
C PRO A 64 -23.22 -9.19 -24.13
N ASN A 65 -22.27 -10.03 -23.72
CA ASN A 65 -21.76 -11.19 -24.48
C ASN A 65 -22.56 -12.48 -24.25
N GLY A 66 -23.66 -12.43 -23.49
CA GLY A 66 -24.48 -13.60 -23.15
C GLY A 66 -23.94 -14.48 -22.03
N GLN A 67 -22.78 -14.15 -21.42
CA GLN A 67 -22.32 -14.87 -20.23
C GLN A 67 -23.15 -14.49 -19.01
N VAL A 68 -23.52 -15.51 -18.24
CA VAL A 68 -24.20 -15.37 -16.96
C VAL A 68 -23.13 -15.42 -15.87
N VAL A 69 -23.02 -14.36 -15.08
CA VAL A 69 -22.05 -14.25 -13.99
C VAL A 69 -22.75 -13.78 -12.73
N SER A 70 -22.40 -14.39 -11.60
CA SER A 70 -22.97 -14.01 -10.31
C SER A 70 -22.64 -12.56 -9.97
N TYR A 71 -23.56 -11.87 -9.28
CA TYR A 71 -23.33 -10.50 -8.84
C TYR A 71 -22.02 -10.34 -8.04
N ALA A 72 -21.67 -11.34 -7.22
CA ALA A 72 -20.43 -11.36 -6.47
C ALA A 72 -19.19 -11.35 -7.39
N ALA A 73 -19.16 -12.17 -8.44
CA ALA A 73 -18.04 -12.22 -9.38
C ALA A 73 -17.93 -10.96 -10.24
N PHE A 74 -19.06 -10.27 -10.50
CA PHE A 74 -19.05 -8.97 -11.17
C PHE A 74 -18.53 -7.84 -10.26
N ALA A 75 -18.90 -7.84 -8.98
CA ALA A 75 -18.51 -6.80 -8.01
C ALA A 75 -17.08 -6.98 -7.45
N ALA A 76 -16.59 -8.22 -7.39
CA ALA A 76 -15.30 -8.55 -6.78
C ALA A 76 -14.09 -7.73 -7.31
N PRO A 77 -13.92 -7.49 -8.62
CA PRO A 77 -12.80 -6.68 -9.12
C PRO A 77 -12.84 -5.23 -8.65
N ALA A 78 -14.03 -4.63 -8.52
CA ALA A 78 -14.19 -3.26 -8.03
C ALA A 78 -13.82 -3.17 -6.54
N LEU A 79 -14.25 -4.16 -5.75
CA LEU A 79 -13.89 -4.26 -4.33
C LEU A 79 -12.38 -4.51 -4.12
N LEU A 80 -11.78 -5.34 -4.96
CA LEU A 80 -10.34 -5.57 -4.96
C LEU A 80 -9.58 -4.25 -5.19
N ALA A 81 -9.98 -3.48 -6.20
CA ALA A 81 -9.39 -2.17 -6.47
C ALA A 81 -9.55 -1.20 -5.28
N ALA A 82 -10.74 -1.13 -4.68
CA ALA A 82 -11.00 -0.31 -3.50
C ALA A 82 -10.11 -0.72 -2.31
N SER A 83 -9.98 -2.03 -2.05
CA SER A 83 -9.15 -2.58 -0.97
C SER A 83 -7.66 -2.26 -1.17
N ALA A 84 -7.16 -2.34 -2.41
CA ALA A 84 -5.79 -2.02 -2.75
C ALA A 84 -5.46 -0.53 -2.55
N MET A 85 -6.42 0.37 -2.80
CA MET A 85 -6.24 1.82 -2.66
C MET A 85 -6.33 2.31 -1.21
N ASN A 86 -7.05 1.59 -0.34
CA ASN A 86 -7.26 2.00 1.06
C ASN A 86 -5.93 2.27 1.79
N GLY A 87 -4.99 1.31 1.74
CA GLY A 87 -3.68 1.44 2.40
C GLY A 87 -2.86 2.68 1.96
N PRO A 88 -2.59 2.86 0.66
CA PRO A 88 -1.84 4.01 0.16
C PRO A 88 -2.48 5.36 0.43
N VAL A 89 -3.82 5.46 0.37
CA VAL A 89 -4.55 6.69 0.65
C VAL A 89 -4.38 7.09 2.12
N PHE A 90 -4.61 6.17 3.06
CA PHE A 90 -4.42 6.46 4.48
C PHE A 90 -2.96 6.80 4.83
N GLU A 91 -1.99 6.09 4.24
CA GLU A 91 -0.59 6.39 4.46
C GLU A 91 -0.20 7.77 3.90
N SER A 92 -0.82 8.22 2.79
CA SER A 92 -0.57 9.55 2.22
C SER A 92 -0.95 10.67 3.18
N PHE A 93 -2.10 10.55 3.88
CA PHE A 93 -2.47 11.47 4.95
C PHE A 93 -1.48 11.41 6.13
N GLY A 94 -1.03 10.20 6.50
CA GLY A 94 0.00 10.00 7.51
C GLY A 94 1.34 10.67 7.15
N ILE A 95 1.75 10.61 5.88
CA ILE A 95 2.95 11.28 5.37
C ILE A 95 2.82 12.80 5.49
N PHE A 96 1.66 13.37 5.11
CA PHE A 96 1.40 14.79 5.29
C PHE A 96 1.51 15.19 6.76
N PHE A 97 0.98 14.37 7.67
CA PHE A 97 1.04 14.64 9.10
C PHE A 97 2.48 14.56 9.66
N LYS A 98 3.24 13.54 9.25
CA LYS A 98 4.69 13.39 9.53
C LYS A 98 5.50 14.60 9.03
N LEU A 99 5.12 15.16 7.88
CA LEU A 99 5.78 16.33 7.29
C LEU A 99 5.42 17.64 8.00
N LYS A 100 4.13 17.94 8.14
CA LYS A 100 3.65 19.26 8.54
C LYS A 100 3.58 19.46 10.05
N TYR A 101 3.11 18.46 10.80
CA TYR A 101 2.83 18.62 12.22
C TYR A 101 3.90 17.99 13.10
N MET A 102 4.25 16.73 12.84
CA MET A 102 5.26 16.04 13.65
C MET A 102 6.70 16.41 13.28
N ARG A 103 6.90 17.04 12.11
CA ARG A 103 8.22 17.43 11.57
C ARG A 103 9.23 16.28 11.59
N THR A 104 8.76 15.04 11.49
CA THR A 104 9.57 13.82 11.67
C THR A 104 10.69 13.75 10.63
N TYR A 105 10.44 14.24 9.42
CA TYR A 105 11.44 14.22 8.35
C TYR A 105 12.60 15.19 8.60
N GLU A 106 12.42 16.26 9.38
CA GLU A 106 13.51 17.17 9.73
C GLU A 106 14.56 16.47 10.61
N GLY A 107 14.11 15.68 11.60
CA GLY A 107 15.00 14.86 12.42
C GLY A 107 15.73 13.78 11.60
N ILE A 108 15.05 13.19 10.61
CA ILE A 108 15.67 12.20 9.71
C ILE A 108 16.73 12.85 8.82
N LEU A 109 16.52 14.09 8.37
CA LEU A 109 17.47 14.83 7.53
C LEU A 109 18.73 15.28 8.27
N ALA A 110 18.78 15.18 9.61
CA ALA A 110 20.02 15.34 10.38
C ALA A 110 20.99 14.15 10.21
N THR A 111 20.52 13.04 9.64
CA THR A 111 21.32 11.85 9.31
C THR A 111 21.78 11.92 7.84
N PRO A 112 22.71 11.06 7.35
CA PRO A 112 23.17 11.11 5.95
C PRO A 112 22.15 10.58 4.92
N LEU A 113 20.85 10.68 5.20
CA LEU A 113 19.75 10.32 4.31
C LEU A 113 19.34 11.52 3.46
N THR A 114 19.07 11.27 2.18
CA THR A 114 18.59 12.32 1.27
C THR A 114 17.06 12.37 1.26
N PRO A 115 16.43 13.53 0.95
CA PRO A 115 14.98 13.63 0.81
C PRO A 115 14.38 12.61 -0.15
N ARG A 116 15.14 12.24 -1.19
CA ARG A 116 14.73 11.23 -2.15
C ARG A 116 14.70 9.82 -1.55
N ASP A 117 15.69 9.46 -0.72
CA ASP A 117 15.70 8.15 -0.06
C ASP A 117 14.49 8.00 0.88
N ILE A 118 14.09 9.10 1.54
CA ILE A 118 12.88 9.19 2.35
C ILE A 118 11.63 9.02 1.50
N ALA A 119 11.51 9.77 0.39
CA ALA A 119 10.35 9.69 -0.50
C ALA A 119 10.17 8.28 -1.06
N ILE A 120 11.25 7.65 -1.54
CA ILE A 120 11.20 6.27 -2.04
C ILE A 120 10.81 5.31 -0.92
N GLY A 121 11.39 5.43 0.27
CA GLY A 121 11.06 4.56 1.39
C GLY A 121 9.60 4.66 1.84
N GLU A 122 9.05 5.86 1.93
CA GLU A 122 7.65 6.09 2.29
C GLU A 122 6.69 5.62 1.18
N ILE A 123 7.04 5.82 -0.11
CA ILE A 123 6.26 5.27 -1.25
C ILE A 123 6.30 3.74 -1.23
N THR A 124 7.47 3.13 -1.07
CA THR A 124 7.61 1.67 -1.01
C THR A 124 6.80 1.10 0.15
N TRP A 125 6.83 1.74 1.32
CA TRP A 125 6.01 1.33 2.47
C TRP A 125 4.50 1.42 2.16
N SER A 126 4.07 2.53 1.58
CA SER A 126 2.68 2.75 1.14
C SER A 126 2.21 1.67 0.17
N GLN A 127 3.04 1.32 -0.82
CA GLN A 127 2.79 0.24 -1.79
C GLN A 127 2.76 -1.14 -1.13
N MET A 128 3.68 -1.44 -0.22
CA MET A 128 3.69 -2.71 0.52
C MET A 128 2.41 -2.92 1.31
N ARG A 129 1.89 -1.87 1.95
CA ARG A 129 0.65 -1.92 2.72
C ARG A 129 -0.59 -2.10 1.83
N GLY A 130 -0.66 -1.40 0.70
CA GLY A 130 -1.71 -1.60 -0.29
C GLY A 130 -1.69 -3.01 -0.89
N ALA A 131 -0.49 -3.51 -1.22
CA ALA A 131 -0.29 -4.87 -1.70
C ALA A 131 -0.76 -5.89 -0.66
N LEU A 132 -0.40 -5.73 0.62
CA LEU A 132 -0.84 -6.59 1.71
C LEU A 132 -2.38 -6.72 1.73
N TYR A 133 -3.10 -5.59 1.69
CA TYR A 133 -4.56 -5.57 1.69
C TYR A 133 -5.16 -6.23 0.44
N ALA A 134 -4.60 -5.96 -0.74
CA ALA A 134 -5.03 -6.60 -1.98
C ALA A 134 -4.82 -8.13 -1.93
N THR A 135 -3.65 -8.61 -1.51
CA THR A 135 -3.41 -10.06 -1.35
C THR A 135 -4.35 -10.69 -0.35
N ALA A 136 -4.57 -10.04 0.80
CA ALA A 136 -5.45 -10.57 1.82
C ALA A 136 -6.91 -10.62 1.33
N PHE A 137 -7.35 -9.62 0.56
CA PHE A 137 -8.66 -9.64 -0.10
C PHE A 137 -8.78 -10.80 -1.10
N VAL A 138 -7.77 -11.01 -1.96
CA VAL A 138 -7.77 -12.12 -2.93
C VAL A 138 -7.82 -13.47 -2.22
N VAL A 139 -7.08 -13.64 -1.12
CA VAL A 139 -7.09 -14.88 -0.32
C VAL A 139 -8.48 -15.13 0.27
N VAL A 140 -9.14 -14.11 0.82
CA VAL A 140 -10.50 -14.24 1.36
C VAL A 140 -11.49 -14.57 0.25
N MET A 141 -11.43 -13.86 -0.87
CA MET A 141 -12.28 -14.11 -2.03
C MET A 141 -12.09 -15.52 -2.58
N TRP A 142 -10.86 -16.04 -2.60
CA TRP A 142 -10.59 -17.41 -3.05
C TRP A 142 -11.09 -18.48 -2.07
N ALA A 143 -11.14 -18.15 -0.78
CA ALA A 143 -11.62 -19.05 0.27
C ALA A 143 -13.16 -19.11 0.37
N MET A 144 -13.86 -18.12 -0.18
CA MET A 144 -15.34 -18.03 -0.22
C MET A 144 -15.90 -18.69 -1.49
#